data_AF-A0A9D1PQ05-F1
#
_entry.id   AF-A0A9D1PQ05-F1
#
_cell.length_a   1.000
_cell.length_b   1.000
_cell.length_c   1.000
_cell.angle_alpha   90.00
_cell.angle_beta   90.00
_cell.angle_gamma   90.00
#
_symmetry.space_group_name_H-M   'P 1'
#
loop_
_entity.id
_entity.type
_entity.pdbx_description
1 polymer ?
#
loop_
_entity_poly.entity_id
_entity_poly.type
_entity_poly.pdbx_seq_one_letter_code
_entity_poly.pdbx_strand_id
1 'polypeptide(L)'
;MQTRKSTRRRTRSAKRQKIASLCVLGAVAAAALAVCFLLLAPMFNIKNIVVTGNSKISSETIIEGSQLKTGENIFLTWLPSYEKKVEGLDYIEDCNISRILPDTLEIAVTERQPAAYFSIGDILAVTDMNGVVVSLVNAADTAEITALKSPAEEEEAAPTGSPSPDGESVDEESTADGTIWGYDDDGDPIYRVNGGHYEFDEDGNRYFVDDTPSASPEPTSTPEPGDSLSRTSFGTIIYDAPIVRGVGISEYKEGREIKSDDSEKLSSVFESLRALNSAGLLSRTTEFNAENVNDIRFTVENRLDVWFGTFMDFEYKARFVASVIDNYLSSYEHAVLDFRDSRLYVRSDSAVPPMPEPSTSPSPSEDPDSQEAETEPSRSPNPSASPGRSTRSNATETDEPEPTESPEPNDSDE
;
A
#
# COMPACT_ATOMS: atom_id res chain seq x y z
N MET A 1 -48.28 -88.86 -41.77
CA MET A 1 -47.05 -89.24 -41.04
C MET A 1 -46.01 -88.14 -41.30
N GLN A 2 -45.30 -87.68 -40.26
CA GLN A 2 -44.17 -86.69 -40.26
C GLN A 2 -44.55 -85.19 -40.36
N THR A 3 -44.04 -84.22 -39.57
CA THR A 3 -43.18 -84.20 -38.37
C THR A 3 -43.28 -82.81 -37.70
N ARG A 4 -43.53 -82.76 -36.39
CA ARG A 4 -43.43 -81.56 -35.53
C ARG A 4 -41.96 -81.28 -35.19
N LYS A 5 -41.40 -80.09 -35.46
CA LYS A 5 -40.14 -79.57 -34.86
C LYS A 5 -39.86 -78.11 -35.29
N SER A 6 -40.33 -77.08 -34.56
CA SER A 6 -39.77 -75.72 -34.74
C SER A 6 -39.77 -74.79 -33.51
N THR A 7 -40.26 -75.18 -32.33
CA THR A 7 -40.45 -74.22 -31.21
C THR A 7 -39.30 -74.13 -30.20
N ARG A 8 -38.15 -74.80 -30.39
CA ARG A 8 -37.15 -74.98 -29.31
C ARG A 8 -35.93 -74.04 -29.33
N ARG A 9 -35.81 -73.12 -30.29
CA ARG A 9 -34.61 -72.23 -30.42
C ARG A 9 -34.70 -70.86 -29.75
N ARG A 10 -35.90 -70.31 -29.48
CA ARG A 10 -36.05 -68.98 -28.85
C ARG A 10 -35.80 -68.93 -27.33
N THR A 11 -35.89 -70.05 -26.62
CA THR A 11 -35.80 -70.07 -25.13
C THR A 11 -34.38 -70.11 -24.57
N ARG A 12 -33.36 -70.48 -25.37
CA ARG A 12 -31.95 -70.51 -24.95
C ARG A 12 -31.30 -69.12 -24.91
N SER A 13 -31.69 -68.23 -25.82
CA SER A 13 -31.26 -66.81 -25.81
C SER A 13 -31.82 -66.08 -24.59
N ALA A 14 -33.10 -66.27 -24.28
CA ALA A 14 -33.75 -65.68 -23.11
C ALA A 14 -33.15 -66.17 -21.77
N LYS A 15 -32.73 -67.45 -21.67
CA LYS A 15 -32.01 -67.95 -20.48
C LYS A 15 -30.60 -67.37 -20.35
N ARG A 16 -29.85 -67.24 -21.44
CA ARG A 16 -28.51 -66.60 -21.43
C ARG A 16 -28.58 -65.11 -21.09
N GLN A 17 -29.56 -64.38 -21.64
CA GLN A 17 -29.80 -62.97 -21.29
C GLN A 17 -30.17 -62.80 -19.80
N LYS A 18 -30.97 -63.71 -19.23
CA LYS A 18 -31.30 -63.70 -17.79
C LYS A 18 -30.08 -63.97 -16.88
N ILE A 19 -29.18 -64.87 -17.29
CA ILE A 19 -27.95 -65.14 -16.54
C ILE A 19 -27.00 -63.94 -16.64
N ALA A 20 -26.83 -63.37 -17.84
CA ALA A 20 -26.01 -62.18 -18.05
C ALA A 20 -26.54 -60.99 -17.24
N SER A 21 -27.87 -60.75 -17.21
CA SER A 21 -28.45 -59.67 -16.40
C SER A 21 -28.27 -59.90 -14.89
N LEU A 22 -28.30 -61.15 -14.42
CA LEU A 22 -28.02 -61.50 -13.02
C LEU A 22 -26.56 -61.28 -12.65
N CYS A 23 -25.62 -61.61 -13.54
CA CYS A 23 -24.20 -61.32 -13.34
C CYS A 23 -23.93 -59.82 -13.32
N VAL A 24 -24.56 -59.04 -14.21
CA VAL A 24 -24.45 -57.58 -14.22
C VAL A 24 -25.04 -57.00 -12.93
N LEU A 25 -26.21 -57.44 -12.49
CA LEU A 25 -26.82 -56.99 -11.25
C LEU A 25 -25.96 -57.33 -10.03
N GLY A 26 -25.38 -58.53 -10.00
CA GLY A 26 -24.45 -58.95 -8.95
C GLY A 26 -23.17 -58.12 -8.92
N ALA A 27 -22.61 -57.77 -10.09
CA ALA A 27 -21.44 -56.90 -10.19
C ALA A 27 -21.76 -55.47 -9.71
N VAL A 28 -22.93 -54.92 -10.09
CA VAL A 28 -23.39 -53.60 -9.62
C VAL A 28 -23.62 -53.62 -8.11
N ALA A 29 -24.23 -54.67 -7.56
CA ALA A 29 -24.44 -54.80 -6.12
C ALA A 29 -23.11 -54.93 -5.36
N ALA A 30 -22.15 -55.70 -5.88
CA ALA A 30 -20.82 -55.81 -5.28
C ALA A 30 -20.05 -54.48 -5.33
N ALA A 31 -20.14 -53.74 -6.43
CA ALA A 31 -19.56 -52.40 -6.54
C ALA A 31 -20.21 -51.42 -5.55
N ALA A 32 -21.54 -51.45 -5.42
CA ALA A 32 -22.26 -50.63 -4.44
C ALA A 32 -21.83 -50.95 -3.00
N LEU A 33 -21.68 -52.23 -2.65
CA LEU A 33 -21.19 -52.65 -1.33
C LEU A 33 -19.75 -52.22 -1.07
N ALA A 34 -18.88 -52.30 -2.08
CA ALA A 34 -17.50 -51.82 -1.97
C ALA A 34 -17.44 -50.29 -1.76
N VAL A 35 -18.27 -49.52 -2.49
CA VAL A 35 -18.39 -48.07 -2.30
C VAL A 35 -18.94 -47.75 -0.91
N CYS A 36 -20.00 -48.43 -0.46
CA CYS A 36 -20.50 -48.27 0.92
C CYS A 36 -19.41 -48.58 1.96
N PHE A 37 -18.62 -49.62 1.77
CA PHE A 37 -17.52 -49.94 2.68
C PHE A 37 -16.48 -48.81 2.72
N LEU A 38 -16.08 -48.25 1.58
CA LEU A 38 -15.14 -47.12 1.52
C LEU A 38 -15.71 -45.86 2.20
N LEU A 39 -17.00 -45.58 2.01
CA LEU A 39 -17.70 -44.43 2.62
C LEU A 39 -17.87 -44.57 4.15
N LEU A 40 -17.79 -45.78 4.70
CA LEU A 40 -17.87 -46.03 6.15
C LEU A 40 -16.50 -46.38 6.78
N ALA A 41 -15.44 -46.49 5.99
CA ALA A 41 -14.14 -46.92 6.50
C ALA A 41 -13.46 -45.81 7.33
N PRO A 42 -13.07 -46.07 8.60
CA PRO A 42 -12.46 -45.07 9.48
C PRO A 42 -11.15 -44.46 8.97
N MET A 43 -10.51 -45.12 8.00
CA MET A 43 -9.27 -44.61 7.37
C MET A 43 -9.49 -43.38 6.49
N PHE A 44 -10.74 -43.10 6.07
CA PHE A 44 -11.12 -41.92 5.29
C PHE A 44 -11.78 -40.83 6.13
N ASN A 45 -11.72 -40.97 7.46
CA ASN A 45 -12.17 -39.91 8.34
C ASN A 45 -11.10 -38.82 8.38
N ILE A 46 -11.52 -37.57 8.30
CA ILE A 46 -10.64 -36.40 8.32
C ILE A 46 -9.85 -36.39 9.63
N LYS A 47 -8.51 -36.44 9.54
CA LYS A 47 -7.61 -36.34 10.69
C LYS A 47 -6.76 -35.09 10.66
N ASN A 48 -6.32 -34.69 9.47
CA ASN A 48 -5.45 -33.54 9.28
C ASN A 48 -6.19 -32.48 8.44
N ILE A 49 -6.06 -31.24 8.87
CA ILE A 49 -6.49 -30.07 8.11
C ILE A 49 -5.25 -29.19 7.98
N VAL A 50 -4.82 -28.97 6.75
CA VAL A 50 -3.65 -28.14 6.43
C VAL A 50 -4.15 -26.86 5.79
N VAL A 51 -3.64 -25.72 6.24
CA VAL A 51 -3.96 -24.42 5.65
C VAL A 51 -2.73 -23.92 4.90
N THR A 52 -2.93 -23.43 3.69
CA THR A 52 -1.88 -22.85 2.83
C THR A 52 -2.35 -21.50 2.28
N GLY A 53 -1.40 -20.63 1.94
CA GLY A 53 -1.69 -19.30 1.38
C GLY A 53 -2.06 -18.22 2.42
N ASN A 54 -2.01 -18.55 3.72
CA ASN A 54 -2.17 -17.58 4.80
C ASN A 54 -0.82 -16.96 5.19
N SER A 55 -0.82 -15.66 5.45
CA SER A 55 0.34 -14.87 5.90
C SER A 55 -0.03 -13.97 7.08
N LYS A 56 -1.17 -13.28 7.04
CA LYS A 56 -1.66 -12.39 8.09
C LYS A 56 -2.52 -13.11 9.11
N ILE A 57 -3.35 -14.06 8.67
CA ILE A 57 -4.23 -14.83 9.54
C ILE A 57 -3.54 -16.13 9.92
N SER A 58 -3.64 -16.53 11.19
CA SER A 58 -3.12 -17.84 11.63
C SER A 58 -3.93 -19.00 11.04
N SER A 59 -3.27 -20.11 10.74
CA SER A 59 -3.93 -21.33 10.27
C SER A 59 -4.99 -21.83 11.26
N GLU A 60 -4.76 -21.65 12.58
CA GLU A 60 -5.71 -22.03 13.62
C GLU A 60 -7.03 -21.26 13.50
N THR A 61 -6.98 -19.93 13.33
CA THR A 61 -8.16 -19.08 13.15
C THR A 61 -8.96 -19.48 11.91
N ILE A 62 -8.28 -19.87 10.83
CA ILE A 62 -8.92 -20.33 9.59
C ILE A 62 -9.60 -21.69 9.81
N ILE A 63 -8.95 -22.62 10.51
CA ILE A 63 -9.52 -23.93 10.84
C ILE A 63 -10.76 -23.77 11.72
N GLU A 64 -10.69 -22.95 12.77
CA GLU A 64 -11.83 -22.64 13.64
C GLU A 64 -12.99 -22.01 12.87
N GLY A 65 -12.68 -21.01 12.03
CA GLY A 65 -13.66 -20.32 11.18
C GLY A 65 -14.30 -21.24 10.13
N SER A 66 -13.57 -22.23 9.63
CA SER A 66 -14.11 -23.22 8.69
C SER A 66 -15.23 -24.06 9.31
N GLN A 67 -15.19 -24.29 10.63
CA GLN A 67 -16.06 -25.23 11.36
C GLN A 67 -15.96 -26.68 10.85
N LEU A 68 -14.88 -27.03 10.15
CA LEU A 68 -14.57 -28.42 9.79
C LEU A 68 -14.32 -29.24 11.05
N LYS A 69 -14.89 -30.44 11.09
CA LYS A 69 -14.74 -31.35 12.23
C LYS A 69 -13.88 -32.52 11.82
N THR A 70 -12.86 -32.79 12.63
CA THR A 70 -12.12 -34.05 12.55
C THR A 70 -13.07 -35.21 12.87
N GLY A 71 -12.85 -36.35 12.22
CA GLY A 71 -13.67 -37.56 12.36
C GLY A 71 -14.81 -37.71 11.37
N GLU A 72 -15.20 -36.67 10.62
CA GLU A 72 -16.15 -36.80 9.51
C GLU A 72 -15.53 -37.54 8.33
N ASN A 73 -16.34 -38.24 7.52
CA ASN A 73 -15.83 -38.96 6.35
C ASN A 73 -15.56 -37.97 5.20
N ILE A 74 -14.32 -37.95 4.70
CA ILE A 74 -13.84 -37.00 3.69
C ILE A 74 -14.67 -37.02 2.40
N PHE A 75 -15.28 -38.15 2.03
CA PHE A 75 -16.11 -38.27 0.83
C PHE A 75 -17.55 -37.81 1.05
N LEU A 76 -18.06 -37.91 2.29
CA LEU A 76 -19.42 -37.50 2.64
C LEU A 76 -19.51 -36.01 3.00
N THR A 77 -18.39 -35.39 3.37
CA THR A 77 -18.32 -33.96 3.66
C THR A 77 -18.47 -33.12 2.39
N TRP A 78 -19.44 -32.19 2.39
CA TRP A 78 -19.71 -31.28 1.29
C TRP A 78 -18.84 -30.02 1.38
N LEU A 79 -17.65 -30.07 0.77
CA LEU A 79 -16.62 -29.01 0.85
C LEU A 79 -17.10 -27.60 0.45
N PRO A 80 -17.95 -27.39 -0.57
CA PRO A 80 -18.39 -26.05 -0.94
C PRO A 80 -19.09 -25.27 0.18
N SER A 81 -19.73 -25.97 1.12
CA SER A 81 -20.32 -25.31 2.29
C SER A 81 -19.28 -24.81 3.29
N TYR A 82 -18.11 -25.43 3.35
CA TYR A 82 -17.02 -25.01 4.23
C TYR A 82 -16.17 -23.92 3.55
N GLU A 83 -15.95 -24.01 2.24
CA GLU A 83 -15.33 -22.94 1.43
C GLU A 83 -16.06 -21.61 1.66
N LYS A 84 -17.38 -21.59 1.50
CA LYS A 84 -18.21 -20.38 1.73
C LYS A 84 -18.17 -19.84 3.16
N LYS A 85 -17.89 -20.69 4.16
CA LYS A 85 -17.71 -20.23 5.55
C LYS A 85 -16.35 -19.57 5.74
N VAL A 86 -15.30 -20.16 5.15
CA VAL A 86 -13.94 -19.61 5.18
C VAL A 86 -13.87 -18.31 4.39
N GLU A 87 -14.48 -18.23 3.19
CA GLU A 87 -14.63 -16.99 2.42
C GLU A 87 -15.40 -15.89 3.19
N GLY A 88 -16.22 -16.27 4.17
CA GLY A 88 -16.95 -15.34 5.02
C GLY A 88 -16.09 -14.70 6.12
N LEU A 89 -14.81 -15.09 6.27
CA LEU A 89 -13.87 -14.44 7.17
C LEU A 89 -13.37 -13.13 6.55
N ASP A 90 -13.33 -12.06 7.35
CA ASP A 90 -13.16 -10.68 6.87
C ASP A 90 -11.88 -10.45 6.02
N TYR A 91 -10.82 -11.19 6.30
CA TYR A 91 -9.51 -11.06 5.65
C TYR A 91 -9.29 -12.04 4.47
N ILE A 92 -10.25 -12.90 4.15
CA ILE A 92 -10.13 -13.90 3.07
C ILE A 92 -10.88 -13.42 1.84
N GLU A 93 -10.18 -13.41 0.70
CA GLU A 93 -10.75 -13.07 -0.61
C GLU A 93 -11.38 -14.31 -1.26
N ASP A 94 -10.65 -15.42 -1.27
CA ASP A 94 -11.07 -16.68 -1.89
C ASP A 94 -10.56 -17.87 -1.09
N CYS A 95 -11.28 -18.99 -1.17
CA CYS A 95 -10.93 -20.24 -0.51
C CYS A 95 -11.27 -21.44 -1.37
N ASN A 96 -10.30 -22.35 -1.51
CA ASN A 96 -10.50 -23.63 -2.17
C ASN A 96 -10.12 -24.77 -1.22
N ILE A 97 -11.06 -25.70 -0.99
CA ILE A 97 -10.83 -26.85 -0.12
C ILE A 97 -10.68 -28.10 -0.98
N SER A 98 -9.50 -28.71 -0.91
CA SER A 98 -9.13 -29.89 -1.67
C SER A 98 -9.00 -31.13 -0.79
N ARG A 99 -9.17 -32.32 -1.37
CA ARG A 99 -9.03 -33.61 -0.67
C ARG A 99 -7.67 -34.21 -0.98
N ILE A 100 -6.84 -34.36 0.05
CA ILE A 100 -5.59 -35.12 0.00
C ILE A 100 -5.83 -36.47 0.67
N LEU A 101 -6.13 -37.47 -0.16
CA LEU A 101 -6.42 -38.82 0.33
C LEU A 101 -5.21 -39.44 1.06
N PRO A 102 -5.44 -40.25 2.11
CA PRO A 102 -6.75 -40.78 2.52
C PRO A 102 -7.54 -39.92 3.51
N ASP A 103 -6.91 -39.08 4.33
CA ASP A 103 -7.53 -38.48 5.53
C ASP A 103 -7.22 -36.99 5.76
N THR A 104 -6.71 -36.28 4.75
CA THR A 104 -6.27 -34.89 4.87
C THR A 104 -7.12 -33.96 4.00
N LEU A 105 -7.55 -32.83 4.57
CA LEU A 105 -8.09 -31.71 3.82
C LEU A 105 -7.06 -30.59 3.74
N GLU A 106 -6.91 -30.02 2.56
CA GLU A 106 -6.11 -28.81 2.35
C GLU A 106 -7.05 -27.64 2.10
N ILE A 107 -6.89 -26.57 2.88
CA ILE A 107 -7.57 -25.30 2.73
C ILE A 107 -6.55 -24.33 2.12
N ALA A 108 -6.65 -24.08 0.83
CA ALA A 108 -5.87 -23.06 0.16
C ALA A 108 -6.66 -21.74 0.22
N VAL A 109 -6.14 -20.74 0.93
CA VAL A 109 -6.77 -19.42 1.06
C VAL A 109 -5.99 -18.38 0.26
N THR A 110 -6.72 -17.41 -0.28
CA THR A 110 -6.14 -16.17 -0.81
C THR A 110 -6.54 -15.04 0.12
N GLU A 111 -5.56 -14.42 0.79
CA GLU A 111 -5.82 -13.27 1.67
C GLU A 111 -6.09 -12.00 0.86
N ARG A 112 -7.04 -11.18 1.33
CA ARG A 112 -7.38 -9.90 0.72
C ARG A 112 -6.14 -8.99 0.71
N GLN A 113 -5.89 -8.39 -0.45
CA GLN A 113 -4.83 -7.41 -0.63
C GLN A 113 -5.42 -5.99 -0.50
N PRO A 114 -5.01 -5.21 0.51
CA PRO A 114 -5.42 -3.82 0.63
C PRO A 114 -5.00 -3.00 -0.58
N ALA A 115 -5.94 -2.23 -1.12
CA ALA A 115 -5.78 -1.41 -2.31
C ALA A 115 -5.84 0.09 -2.02
N ALA A 116 -6.54 0.51 -0.95
CA ALA A 116 -6.66 1.92 -0.59
C ALA A 116 -7.11 2.14 0.87
N TYR A 117 -6.74 3.30 1.43
CA TYR A 117 -7.25 3.86 2.67
C TYR A 117 -8.27 4.96 2.36
N PHE A 118 -9.57 4.73 2.56
CA PHE A 118 -10.57 5.77 2.36
C PHE A 118 -10.71 6.64 3.62
N SER A 119 -10.52 7.96 3.46
CA SER A 119 -10.61 8.92 4.57
C SER A 119 -12.06 9.27 4.91
N ILE A 120 -12.42 9.07 6.18
CA ILE A 120 -13.77 9.26 6.72
C ILE A 120 -13.67 9.98 8.07
N GLY A 121 -13.55 11.31 8.05
CA GLY A 121 -13.31 12.09 9.26
C GLY A 121 -12.02 11.64 9.95
N ASP A 122 -12.14 11.17 11.19
CA ASP A 122 -11.00 10.72 12.02
C ASP A 122 -10.63 9.23 11.81
N ILE A 123 -11.23 8.56 10.83
CA ILE A 123 -11.01 7.14 10.52
C ILE A 123 -10.53 6.97 9.07
N LEU A 124 -9.64 6.01 8.86
CA LEU A 124 -9.26 5.48 7.55
C LEU A 124 -9.83 4.06 7.40
N ALA A 125 -10.72 3.87 6.44
CA ALA A 125 -11.21 2.54 6.07
C ALA A 125 -10.27 1.91 5.04
N VAL A 126 -9.56 0.85 5.45
CA VAL A 126 -8.71 0.07 4.56
C VAL A 126 -9.58 -0.85 3.74
N THR A 127 -9.46 -0.79 2.42
CA THR A 127 -10.29 -1.60 1.51
C THR A 127 -9.44 -2.35 0.49
N ASP A 128 -9.95 -3.48 0.00
CA ASP A 128 -9.40 -4.17 -1.16
C ASP A 128 -9.89 -3.52 -2.49
N MET A 129 -9.49 -4.10 -3.63
CA MET A 129 -9.86 -3.60 -4.96
C MET A 129 -11.34 -3.82 -5.33
N ASN A 130 -12.07 -4.56 -4.50
CA ASN A 130 -13.51 -4.77 -4.62
C ASN A 130 -14.29 -3.87 -3.65
N GLY A 131 -13.61 -3.01 -2.90
CA GLY A 131 -14.20 -2.09 -1.93
C GLY A 131 -14.61 -2.72 -0.61
N VAL A 132 -14.23 -3.97 -0.34
CA VAL A 132 -14.49 -4.63 0.95
C VAL A 132 -13.53 -4.09 2.00
N VAL A 133 -14.05 -3.64 3.13
CA VAL A 133 -13.26 -3.14 4.25
C VAL A 133 -12.49 -4.29 4.90
N VAL A 134 -11.16 -4.20 4.88
CA VAL A 134 -10.24 -5.14 5.51
C VAL A 134 -10.03 -4.78 6.98
N SER A 135 -9.84 -3.50 7.29
CA SER A 135 -9.62 -3.02 8.65
C SER A 135 -9.93 -1.53 8.78
N LEU A 136 -10.20 -1.07 10.00
CA LEU A 136 -10.34 0.36 10.31
C LEU A 136 -9.11 0.88 11.10
N VAL A 137 -8.55 2.00 10.65
CA VAL A 137 -7.35 2.64 11.23
C VAL A 137 -7.68 4.07 11.66
N ASN A 138 -6.97 4.59 12.66
CA ASN A 138 -7.13 5.98 13.08
C ASN A 138 -6.45 6.93 12.08
N ALA A 139 -7.12 8.02 11.71
CA ALA A 139 -6.54 9.03 10.81
C ALA A 139 -5.30 9.74 11.40
N ALA A 140 -5.07 9.69 12.71
CA ALA A 140 -3.84 10.18 13.33
C ALA A 140 -2.58 9.45 12.80
N ASP A 141 -2.72 8.19 12.37
CA ASP A 141 -1.62 7.39 11.82
C ASP A 141 -1.26 7.78 10.37
N THR A 142 -2.00 8.72 9.76
CA THR A 142 -1.78 9.18 8.37
C THR A 142 -0.32 9.54 8.10
N ALA A 143 0.33 10.28 9.00
CA ALA A 143 1.71 10.73 8.81
C ALA A 143 2.70 9.55 8.76
N GLU A 144 2.50 8.53 9.58
CA GLU A 144 3.36 7.33 9.57
C GLU A 144 3.09 6.48 8.32
N ILE A 145 1.83 6.40 7.87
CA ILE A 145 1.44 5.70 6.64
C ILE A 145 2.06 6.36 5.40
N THR A 146 2.05 7.69 5.32
CA THR A 146 2.59 8.41 4.16
C THR A 146 4.11 8.52 4.21
N ALA A 147 4.74 8.59 5.38
CA ALA A 147 6.19 8.71 5.52
C ALA A 147 6.98 7.52 4.95
N LEU A 148 6.41 6.30 5.01
CA LEU A 148 7.04 5.11 4.43
C LEU A 148 7.22 5.16 2.90
N LYS A 149 6.53 6.10 2.24
CA LYS A 149 6.53 6.23 0.78
C LYS A 149 7.48 7.31 0.27
N SER A 150 8.07 8.11 1.15
CA SER A 150 9.12 9.04 0.76
C SER A 150 10.39 8.27 0.37
N PRO A 151 11.17 8.71 -0.62
CA PRO A 151 12.52 8.20 -0.84
C PRO A 151 13.30 8.30 0.46
N ALA A 152 14.09 7.27 0.80
CA ALA A 152 15.03 7.36 1.91
C ALA A 152 15.97 8.54 1.60
N GLU A 153 15.95 9.57 2.46
CA GLU A 153 16.99 10.59 2.47
C GLU A 153 18.29 9.86 2.77
N GLU A 154 19.11 9.59 1.75
CA GLU A 154 20.52 9.37 2.00
C GLU A 154 21.05 10.65 2.63
N GLU A 155 21.53 10.52 3.87
CA GLU A 155 22.18 11.56 4.65
C GLU A 155 23.21 12.26 3.75
N GLU A 156 22.87 13.45 3.22
CA GLU A 156 23.85 14.28 2.53
C GLU A 156 24.98 14.55 3.53
N ALA A 157 26.11 13.88 3.35
CA ALA A 157 27.35 14.25 4.00
C ALA A 157 27.65 15.70 3.57
N ALA A 158 27.43 16.62 4.50
CA ALA A 158 27.68 18.04 4.29
C ALA A 158 29.07 18.24 3.66
N PRO A 159 29.21 19.08 2.61
CA PRO A 159 30.52 19.40 2.08
C PRO A 159 31.29 20.22 3.12
N THR A 160 32.13 19.55 3.90
CA THR A 160 33.05 20.21 4.81
C THR A 160 34.20 20.81 4.01
N GLY A 161 34.08 22.11 3.76
CA GLY A 161 35.22 23.01 3.65
C GLY A 161 35.91 23.09 2.30
N SER A 162 35.73 24.23 1.63
CA SER A 162 36.65 24.74 0.62
C SER A 162 38.08 24.84 1.18
N PRO A 163 39.12 24.35 0.49
CA PRO A 163 40.49 24.71 0.81
C PRO A 163 40.87 25.98 0.04
N SER A 164 41.23 27.06 0.76
CA SER A 164 42.03 28.15 0.17
C SER A 164 43.53 27.79 0.26
N PRO A 165 44.35 28.20 -0.72
CA PRO A 165 45.70 27.67 -0.90
C PRO A 165 46.73 28.59 -0.24
N ASP A 166 47.63 28.04 0.58
CA ASP A 166 48.91 28.69 0.87
C ASP A 166 49.98 27.62 1.13
N GLY A 167 50.97 27.57 0.21
CA GLY A 167 52.38 27.57 0.57
C GLY A 167 53.03 26.32 1.17
N GLU A 168 53.69 25.56 0.27
CA GLU A 168 55.03 24.97 0.42
C GLU A 168 55.25 23.57 1.08
N SER A 169 55.87 22.74 0.24
CA SER A 169 56.80 21.62 0.46
C SER A 169 56.29 20.30 1.08
N VAL A 170 56.05 19.37 0.17
CA VAL A 170 56.39 17.92 0.13
C VAL A 170 56.89 17.30 1.44
N ASP A 171 56.12 16.33 1.93
CA ASP A 171 56.64 15.02 2.38
C ASP A 171 55.55 13.96 2.10
N GLU A 172 55.97 12.83 1.53
CA GLU A 172 55.15 11.64 1.31
C GLU A 172 54.63 11.10 2.66
N GLU A 173 53.31 11.10 2.88
CA GLU A 173 52.53 10.00 3.49
C GLU A 173 51.07 10.42 3.75
N SER A 174 50.13 9.55 3.36
CA SER A 174 48.75 9.49 3.86
C SER A 174 47.78 10.62 3.47
N THR A 175 47.26 10.59 2.23
CA THR A 175 46.01 11.30 1.90
C THR A 175 44.81 10.60 2.54
N ALA A 176 44.24 11.24 3.57
CA ALA A 176 42.95 10.92 4.13
C ALA A 176 41.85 11.15 3.08
N ASP A 177 41.32 10.06 2.54
CA ASP A 177 39.89 9.73 2.30
C ASP A 177 39.75 8.62 1.23
N GLY A 178 40.85 8.13 0.63
CA GLY A 178 40.84 6.92 -0.20
C GLY A 178 40.04 7.00 -1.51
N THR A 179 39.50 8.19 -1.85
CA THR A 179 38.64 8.45 -3.02
C THR A 179 39.42 8.57 -4.32
N ILE A 180 40.71 8.94 -4.27
CA ILE A 180 41.58 9.08 -5.44
C ILE A 180 42.46 7.83 -5.54
N TRP A 181 42.30 7.08 -6.63
CA TRP A 181 43.04 5.83 -6.87
C TRP A 181 44.39 6.07 -7.56
N GLY A 182 44.46 7.09 -8.42
CA GLY A 182 45.66 7.45 -9.16
C GLY A 182 45.45 8.68 -10.04
N TYR A 183 46.44 8.98 -10.87
CA TYR A 183 46.38 10.01 -11.91
C TYR A 183 46.67 9.35 -13.26
N ASP A 184 46.04 9.82 -14.34
CA ASP A 184 46.39 9.35 -15.68
C ASP A 184 47.70 9.98 -16.20
N ASP A 185 48.13 9.57 -17.39
CA ASP A 185 49.37 10.05 -18.02
C ASP A 185 49.34 11.57 -18.32
N ASP A 186 48.16 12.18 -18.35
CA ASP A 186 47.94 13.61 -18.52
C ASP A 186 47.89 14.36 -17.18
N GLY A 187 47.87 13.63 -16.06
CA GLY A 187 47.90 14.16 -14.70
C GLY A 187 46.53 14.45 -14.10
N ASP A 188 45.44 13.96 -14.70
CA ASP A 188 44.08 14.14 -14.19
C ASP A 188 43.75 13.07 -13.13
N PRO A 189 43.11 13.44 -12.01
CA PRO A 189 42.80 12.51 -10.91
C PRO A 189 41.70 11.51 -11.28
N ILE A 190 41.93 10.24 -10.95
CA ILE A 190 41.01 9.12 -11.14
C ILE A 190 40.31 8.79 -9.81
N TYR A 191 38.99 8.89 -9.79
CA TYR A 191 38.15 8.69 -8.60
C TYR A 191 37.56 7.26 -8.53
N ARG A 192 37.43 6.72 -7.32
CA ARG A 192 36.69 5.47 -7.04
C ARG A 192 35.18 5.71 -7.12
N VAL A 193 34.44 4.81 -7.78
CA VAL A 193 32.98 4.89 -7.92
C VAL A 193 32.36 3.55 -7.54
N ASN A 194 31.44 3.55 -6.57
CA ASN A 194 30.58 2.41 -6.20
C ASN A 194 31.31 1.06 -6.01
N GLY A 195 32.39 1.04 -5.20
CA GLY A 195 33.06 -0.21 -4.85
C GLY A 195 33.87 -0.87 -5.97
N GLY A 196 34.11 -0.17 -7.08
CA GLY A 196 35.00 -0.59 -8.17
C GLY A 196 35.84 0.55 -8.76
N HIS A 197 36.65 0.23 -9.77
CA HIS A 197 37.48 1.16 -10.51
C HIS A 197 37.38 0.93 -12.03
N TYR A 198 37.85 1.89 -12.82
CA TYR A 198 37.92 1.76 -14.29
C TYR A 198 39.35 1.45 -14.72
N GLU A 199 39.52 0.47 -15.59
CA GLU A 199 40.78 0.12 -16.26
C GLU A 199 40.71 0.45 -17.76
N PHE A 200 41.86 0.47 -18.42
CA PHE A 200 41.98 0.62 -19.87
C PHE A 200 42.61 -0.64 -20.47
N ASP A 201 42.08 -1.10 -21.60
CA ASP A 201 42.70 -2.19 -22.36
C ASP A 201 43.92 -1.71 -23.16
N GLU A 202 44.66 -2.66 -23.78
CA GLU A 202 45.83 -2.36 -24.61
C GLU A 202 45.50 -1.49 -25.85
N ASP A 203 44.22 -1.40 -26.22
CA ASP A 203 43.71 -0.57 -27.32
C ASP A 203 43.20 0.82 -26.84
N GLY A 204 43.26 1.11 -25.53
CA GLY A 204 42.84 2.37 -24.91
C GLY A 204 41.35 2.48 -24.61
N ASN A 205 40.57 1.40 -24.65
CA ASN A 205 39.16 1.42 -24.27
C ASN A 205 38.98 1.25 -22.77
N ARG A 206 38.08 2.06 -22.18
CA ARG A 206 37.77 2.04 -20.75
C ARG A 206 36.74 0.95 -20.42
N TYR A 207 37.01 0.11 -19.41
CA TYR A 207 36.04 -0.86 -18.86
C TYR A 207 36.02 -0.83 -17.32
N PHE A 208 34.91 -1.26 -16.72
CA PHE A 208 34.68 -1.21 -15.27
C PHE A 208 35.09 -2.55 -14.60
N VAL A 209 35.79 -2.47 -13.48
CA VAL A 209 36.22 -3.59 -12.62
C VAL A 209 35.64 -3.41 -11.23
N ASP A 210 34.87 -4.40 -10.76
CA ASP A 210 34.24 -4.39 -9.44
C ASP A 210 35.24 -4.94 -8.38
N ASP A 211 35.58 -4.13 -7.38
CA ASP A 211 36.51 -4.48 -6.30
C ASP A 211 35.79 -5.01 -5.05
N THR A 212 34.48 -5.22 -5.10
CA THR A 212 33.75 -5.75 -3.95
C THR A 212 34.28 -7.15 -3.59
N PRO A 213 34.77 -7.37 -2.37
CA PRO A 213 35.29 -8.68 -1.98
C PRO A 213 34.15 -9.70 -2.06
N SER A 214 34.38 -10.76 -2.83
CA SER A 214 33.52 -11.94 -2.93
C SER A 214 33.58 -12.75 -1.61
N ALA A 215 33.12 -12.14 -0.52
CA ALA A 215 32.80 -12.81 0.72
C ALA A 215 31.28 -12.87 0.80
N SER A 216 30.73 -13.96 0.26
CA SER A 216 29.35 -14.36 0.54
C SER A 216 29.23 -14.51 2.07
N PRO A 217 28.47 -13.67 2.79
CA PRO A 217 28.21 -13.96 4.19
C PRO A 217 27.44 -15.29 4.24
N GLU A 218 27.96 -16.25 5.00
CA GLU A 218 27.21 -17.45 5.34
C GLU A 218 25.88 -17.02 6.00
N PRO A 219 24.74 -17.61 5.62
CA PRO A 219 23.46 -17.26 6.22
C PRO A 219 23.36 -17.91 7.62
N THR A 220 23.98 -17.29 8.62
CA THR A 220 23.68 -17.59 10.03
C THR A 220 22.56 -16.69 10.54
N SER A 221 21.36 -17.01 10.09
CA SER A 221 20.12 -16.99 10.88
C SER A 221 19.02 -17.46 9.95
N THR A 222 18.51 -18.67 10.19
CA THR A 222 17.24 -19.14 9.63
C THR A 222 16.20 -18.03 9.83
N PRO A 223 15.65 -17.43 8.76
CA PRO A 223 14.56 -16.49 8.92
C PRO A 223 13.36 -17.28 9.45
N GLU A 224 12.85 -16.87 10.61
CA GLU A 224 11.49 -17.26 11.00
C GLU A 224 10.53 -16.84 9.88
N PRO A 225 9.51 -17.65 9.55
CA PRO A 225 8.63 -17.35 8.44
C PRO A 225 7.76 -16.12 8.76
N GLY A 226 8.05 -15.01 8.08
CA GLY A 226 7.10 -13.97 7.69
C GLY A 226 6.55 -13.05 8.81
N ASP A 227 7.29 -12.03 9.21
CA ASP A 227 6.70 -10.82 9.84
C ASP A 227 7.52 -9.57 9.48
N SER A 228 7.47 -9.16 8.21
CA SER A 228 8.00 -7.87 7.74
C SER A 228 6.87 -6.98 7.24
N LEU A 229 5.77 -6.91 8.00
CA LEU A 229 4.75 -5.89 7.76
C LEU A 229 5.13 -4.65 8.54
N SER A 230 5.27 -3.52 7.85
CA SER A 230 5.48 -2.22 8.49
C SER A 230 4.32 -1.91 9.42
N ARG A 231 4.61 -1.40 10.62
CA ARG A 231 3.59 -1.05 11.62
C ARG A 231 3.78 0.36 12.12
N THR A 232 2.68 1.00 12.50
CA THR A 232 2.69 2.27 13.20
C THR A 232 3.26 2.12 14.60
N SER A 233 3.59 3.23 15.26
CA SER A 233 4.01 3.31 16.66
C SER A 233 3.01 2.64 17.62
N PHE A 234 1.73 2.55 17.22
CA PHE A 234 0.65 1.90 17.95
C PHE A 234 0.39 0.44 17.53
N GLY A 235 1.23 -0.12 16.66
CA GLY A 235 1.17 -1.51 16.21
C GLY A 235 0.21 -1.77 15.04
N THR A 236 -0.38 -0.73 14.46
CA THR A 236 -1.29 -0.84 13.32
C THR A 236 -0.53 -1.22 12.06
N ILE A 237 -1.00 -2.20 11.29
CA ILE A 237 -0.34 -2.61 10.04
C ILE A 237 -0.47 -1.50 8.99
N ILE A 238 0.66 -1.14 8.37
CA ILE A 238 0.73 -0.22 7.24
C ILE A 238 0.80 -1.03 5.95
N TYR A 239 -0.03 -0.64 4.99
CA TYR A 239 -0.19 -1.25 3.69
C TYR A 239 0.32 -0.29 2.62
N ASP A 240 0.94 -0.83 1.57
CA ASP A 240 1.44 -0.08 0.42
C ASP A 240 0.28 0.35 -0.50
N ALA A 241 -0.59 1.22 0.01
CA ALA A 241 -1.82 1.64 -0.64
C ALA A 241 -2.07 3.15 -0.43
N PRO A 242 -2.62 3.87 -1.42
CA PRO A 242 -2.84 5.31 -1.31
C PRO A 242 -3.96 5.64 -0.31
N ILE A 243 -3.88 6.84 0.26
CA ILE A 243 -4.98 7.45 0.99
C ILE A 243 -5.89 8.16 0.00
N VAL A 244 -7.15 7.77 -0.04
CA VAL A 244 -8.18 8.29 -0.92
C VAL A 244 -9.05 9.30 -0.17
N ARG A 245 -9.16 10.52 -0.71
CA ARG A 245 -9.98 11.60 -0.16
C ARG A 245 -11.10 12.03 -1.10
N GLY A 246 -12.13 12.65 -0.54
CA GLY A 246 -13.16 13.35 -1.33
C GLY A 246 -14.26 12.49 -1.94
N VAL A 247 -14.33 11.20 -1.61
CA VAL A 247 -15.37 10.31 -2.16
C VAL A 247 -16.70 10.47 -1.43
N GLY A 248 -16.68 10.71 -0.12
CA GLY A 248 -17.90 10.85 0.70
C GLY A 248 -18.52 9.49 1.02
N ILE A 249 -17.82 8.67 1.81
CA ILE A 249 -18.27 7.35 2.24
C ILE A 249 -19.38 7.51 3.29
N SER A 250 -20.51 6.83 3.07
CA SER A 250 -21.69 6.87 3.94
C SER A 250 -21.90 5.59 4.75
N GLU A 251 -21.42 4.44 4.27
CA GLU A 251 -21.41 3.18 5.03
C GLU A 251 -20.04 2.51 4.95
N TYR A 252 -19.52 2.07 6.10
CA TYR A 252 -18.28 1.31 6.20
C TYR A 252 -18.35 0.34 7.38
N LYS A 253 -17.99 -0.92 7.15
CA LYS A 253 -17.89 -1.97 8.17
C LYS A 253 -16.93 -3.05 7.69
N GLU A 254 -16.05 -3.53 8.56
CA GLU A 254 -15.15 -4.67 8.26
C GLU A 254 -15.92 -5.86 7.68
N GLY A 255 -15.33 -6.48 6.65
CA GLY A 255 -15.93 -7.57 5.88
C GLY A 255 -17.08 -7.15 4.96
N ARG A 256 -17.42 -5.85 4.88
CA ARG A 256 -18.48 -5.32 3.99
C ARG A 256 -17.90 -4.33 3.00
N GLU A 257 -18.56 -4.23 1.85
CA GLU A 257 -18.25 -3.21 0.85
C GLU A 257 -18.60 -1.82 1.37
N ILE A 258 -17.70 -0.85 1.16
CA ILE A 258 -18.00 0.55 1.44
C ILE A 258 -19.08 1.08 0.50
N LYS A 259 -19.88 2.02 0.99
CA LYS A 259 -20.84 2.75 0.15
C LYS A 259 -20.62 4.25 0.25
N SER A 260 -21.02 4.94 -0.81
CA SER A 260 -20.99 6.40 -0.89
C SER A 260 -22.34 6.91 -1.38
N ASP A 261 -22.70 8.12 -0.95
CA ASP A 261 -23.84 8.84 -1.50
C ASP A 261 -23.64 9.18 -2.99
N ASP A 262 -22.39 9.17 -3.46
CA ASP A 262 -21.99 9.33 -4.86
C ASP A 262 -21.36 8.02 -5.38
N SER A 263 -22.21 7.05 -5.68
CA SER A 263 -21.78 5.72 -6.15
C SER A 263 -21.04 5.75 -7.50
N GLU A 264 -21.33 6.73 -8.37
CA GLU A 264 -20.66 6.87 -9.67
C GLU A 264 -19.22 7.34 -9.50
N LYS A 265 -19.00 8.33 -8.62
CA LYS A 265 -17.65 8.76 -8.24
C LYS A 265 -16.88 7.65 -7.55
N LEU A 266 -17.50 6.91 -6.63
CA LEU A 266 -16.85 5.75 -5.98
C LEU A 266 -16.39 4.71 -7.01
N SER A 267 -17.25 4.38 -7.99
CA SER A 267 -16.88 3.46 -9.09
C SER A 267 -15.70 4.00 -9.90
N SER A 268 -15.74 5.28 -10.27
CA SER A 268 -14.67 5.95 -11.03
C SER A 268 -13.33 5.94 -10.29
N VAL A 269 -13.36 6.09 -8.97
CA VAL A 269 -12.18 5.99 -8.10
C VAL A 269 -11.62 4.58 -8.11
N PHE A 270 -12.45 3.53 -7.93
CA PHE A 270 -11.94 2.15 -8.00
C PHE A 270 -11.39 1.79 -9.39
N GLU A 271 -12.00 2.27 -10.47
CA GLU A 271 -11.43 2.13 -11.81
C GLU A 271 -10.06 2.82 -11.94
N SER A 272 -9.92 4.01 -11.34
CA SER A 272 -8.64 4.73 -11.27
C SER A 272 -7.58 3.98 -10.48
N LEU A 273 -7.95 3.38 -9.33
CA LEU A 273 -7.05 2.54 -8.53
C LEU A 273 -6.59 1.30 -9.31
N ARG A 274 -7.50 0.65 -10.05
CA ARG A 274 -7.14 -0.48 -10.94
C ARG A 274 -6.18 -0.04 -12.04
N ALA A 275 -6.41 1.13 -12.63
CA ALA A 275 -5.52 1.71 -13.63
C ALA A 275 -4.12 2.04 -13.06
N LEU A 276 -4.04 2.64 -11.87
CA LEU A 276 -2.77 2.85 -11.17
C LEU A 276 -2.06 1.53 -10.88
N ASN A 277 -2.80 0.50 -10.45
CA ASN A 277 -2.24 -0.82 -10.20
C ASN A 277 -1.67 -1.45 -11.49
N SER A 278 -2.43 -1.39 -12.59
CA SER A 278 -1.96 -1.87 -13.90
C SER A 278 -0.76 -1.09 -14.43
N ALA A 279 -0.60 0.17 -14.03
CA ALA A 279 0.53 1.01 -14.39
C ALA A 279 1.74 0.86 -13.44
N GLY A 280 1.63 0.06 -12.37
CA GLY A 280 2.69 -0.08 -11.36
C GLY A 280 2.83 1.13 -10.44
N LEU A 281 1.82 2.01 -10.40
CA LEU A 281 1.84 3.24 -9.59
C LEU A 281 1.06 3.12 -8.27
N LEU A 282 0.22 2.10 -8.07
CA LEU A 282 -0.67 2.04 -6.89
C LEU A 282 0.12 2.09 -5.57
N SER A 283 1.13 1.23 -5.42
CA SER A 283 1.94 1.15 -4.20
C SER A 283 2.76 2.43 -3.95
N ARG A 284 3.22 3.05 -5.05
CA ARG A 284 4.00 4.30 -5.05
C ARG A 284 3.13 5.54 -4.81
N THR A 285 1.82 5.44 -5.02
CA THR A 285 0.90 6.56 -4.80
C THR A 285 0.67 6.72 -3.30
N THR A 286 0.95 7.90 -2.77
CA THR A 286 0.71 8.24 -1.37
C THR A 286 -0.72 8.69 -1.13
N GLU A 287 -1.21 9.62 -1.94
CA GLU A 287 -2.54 10.21 -1.80
C GLU A 287 -3.24 10.26 -3.15
N PHE A 288 -4.55 10.03 -3.15
CA PHE A 288 -5.46 10.19 -4.29
C PHE A 288 -6.61 11.11 -3.85
N ASN A 289 -6.65 12.32 -4.39
CA ASN A 289 -7.67 13.31 -4.07
C ASN A 289 -8.76 13.35 -5.15
N ALA A 290 -9.98 12.98 -4.75
CA ALA A 290 -11.18 12.98 -5.58
C ALA A 290 -12.24 13.99 -5.13
N GLU A 291 -11.87 15.02 -4.34
CA GLU A 291 -12.82 16.03 -3.84
C GLU A 291 -13.50 16.78 -4.98
N ASN A 292 -12.75 17.06 -6.05
CA ASN A 292 -13.26 17.69 -7.26
C ASN A 292 -13.10 16.75 -8.46
N VAL A 293 -14.22 16.26 -9.00
CA VAL A 293 -14.25 15.35 -10.16
C VAL A 293 -13.65 15.94 -11.45
N ASN A 294 -13.45 17.26 -11.49
CA ASN A 294 -12.82 17.97 -12.62
C ASN A 294 -11.34 18.32 -12.38
N ASP A 295 -10.83 18.06 -11.18
CA ASP A 295 -9.45 18.32 -10.79
C ASP A 295 -8.94 17.24 -9.84
N ILE A 296 -9.01 15.99 -10.30
CA ILE A 296 -8.43 14.82 -9.67
C ILE A 296 -6.92 15.00 -9.60
N ARG A 297 -6.36 14.74 -8.44
CA ARG A 297 -4.91 14.80 -8.19
C ARG A 297 -4.46 13.57 -7.43
N PHE A 298 -3.22 13.18 -7.62
CA PHE A 298 -2.59 12.18 -6.77
C PHE A 298 -1.12 12.48 -6.59
N THR A 299 -0.57 12.08 -5.45
CA THR A 299 0.83 12.31 -5.09
C THR A 299 1.56 10.97 -5.12
N VAL A 300 2.72 10.93 -5.77
CA VAL A 300 3.58 9.75 -5.88
C VAL A 300 4.85 9.98 -5.04
N GLU A 301 5.17 9.02 -4.17
CA GLU A 301 6.38 9.00 -3.35
C GLU A 301 6.61 10.28 -2.51
N ASN A 302 5.52 10.99 -2.13
CA ASN A 302 5.56 12.30 -1.46
C ASN A 302 6.39 13.39 -2.18
N ARG A 303 6.74 13.20 -3.45
CA ARG A 303 7.62 14.11 -4.19
C ARG A 303 7.01 14.62 -5.50
N LEU A 304 6.16 13.81 -6.14
CA LEU A 304 5.55 14.16 -7.42
C LEU A 304 4.05 14.38 -7.26
N ASP A 305 3.59 15.60 -7.54
CA ASP A 305 2.18 15.92 -7.57
C ASP A 305 1.63 15.81 -8.99
N VAL A 306 0.71 14.89 -9.22
CA VAL A 306 0.10 14.66 -10.52
C VAL A 306 -1.25 15.36 -10.58
N TRP A 307 -1.39 16.35 -11.47
CA TRP A 307 -2.66 17.02 -11.72
C TRP A 307 -3.32 16.38 -12.93
N PHE A 308 -4.35 15.58 -12.68
CA PHE A 308 -4.88 14.67 -13.68
C PHE A 308 -6.09 15.23 -14.43
N GLY A 309 -6.85 16.10 -13.77
CA GLY A 309 -8.06 16.72 -14.33
C GLY A 309 -9.28 15.87 -14.06
N THR A 310 -9.87 15.24 -15.07
CA THR A 310 -11.06 14.39 -14.90
C THR A 310 -10.69 12.91 -14.87
N PHE A 311 -11.65 12.04 -14.55
CA PHE A 311 -11.48 10.58 -14.67
C PHE A 311 -11.36 10.06 -16.12
N MET A 312 -11.46 10.93 -17.12
CA MET A 312 -11.40 10.53 -18.53
C MET A 312 -10.01 10.00 -18.91
N ASP A 313 -10.01 8.90 -19.66
CA ASP A 313 -8.80 8.23 -20.18
C ASP A 313 -7.77 7.89 -19.08
N PHE A 314 -8.25 7.60 -17.87
CA PHE A 314 -7.38 7.44 -16.70
C PHE A 314 -6.30 6.37 -16.91
N GLU A 315 -6.66 5.21 -17.46
CA GLU A 315 -5.73 4.12 -17.70
C GLU A 315 -4.57 4.51 -18.63
N TYR A 316 -4.87 5.17 -19.74
CA TYR A 316 -3.85 5.64 -20.67
C TYR A 316 -2.92 6.66 -20.01
N LYS A 317 -3.51 7.66 -19.36
CA LYS A 317 -2.76 8.74 -18.71
C LYS A 317 -1.91 8.21 -17.56
N ALA A 318 -2.40 7.28 -16.75
CA ALA A 318 -1.64 6.65 -15.67
C ALA A 318 -0.40 5.91 -16.18
N ARG A 319 -0.54 5.11 -17.26
CA ARG A 319 0.62 4.46 -17.91
C ARG A 319 1.63 5.45 -18.45
N PHE A 320 1.16 6.55 -19.04
CA PHE A 320 2.04 7.59 -19.55
C PHE A 320 2.78 8.31 -18.42
N VAL A 321 2.10 8.64 -17.32
CA VAL A 321 2.74 9.19 -16.11
C VAL A 321 3.79 8.24 -15.56
N ALA A 322 3.47 6.95 -15.41
CA ALA A 322 4.43 5.93 -14.97
C ALA A 322 5.69 5.93 -15.86
N SER A 323 5.50 5.92 -17.17
CA SER A 323 6.62 5.98 -18.12
C SER A 323 7.44 7.26 -17.98
N VAL A 324 6.83 8.42 -17.72
CA VAL A 324 7.57 9.66 -17.49
C VAL A 324 8.40 9.57 -16.21
N ILE A 325 7.80 9.10 -15.12
CA ILE A 325 8.47 8.94 -13.82
C ILE A 325 9.68 8.01 -13.96
N ASP A 326 9.50 6.84 -14.58
CA ASP A 326 10.53 5.79 -14.59
C ASP A 326 11.68 6.07 -15.55
N ASN A 327 11.45 6.85 -16.61
CA ASN A 327 12.43 7.02 -17.69
C ASN A 327 13.03 8.43 -17.76
N TYR A 328 12.40 9.44 -17.15
CA TYR A 328 12.79 10.84 -17.37
C TYR A 328 12.94 11.66 -16.09
N LEU A 329 12.48 11.18 -14.93
CA LEU A 329 12.63 11.88 -13.66
C LEU A 329 13.64 11.16 -12.77
N SER A 330 14.45 11.93 -12.03
CA SER A 330 15.31 11.32 -11.01
C SER A 330 14.50 10.89 -9.78
N SER A 331 15.04 9.97 -8.97
CA SER A 331 14.38 9.47 -7.76
C SER A 331 14.15 10.54 -6.68
N TYR A 332 14.91 11.64 -6.72
CA TYR A 332 14.87 12.73 -5.75
C TYR A 332 14.18 13.99 -6.28
N GLU A 333 13.75 13.98 -7.54
CA GLU A 333 13.13 15.16 -8.14
C GLU A 333 11.74 15.42 -7.57
N HIS A 334 11.51 16.66 -7.14
CA HIS A 334 10.20 17.18 -6.78
C HIS A 334 9.60 17.97 -7.94
N ALA A 335 8.43 17.57 -8.40
CA ALA A 335 7.80 18.18 -9.56
C ALA A 335 6.28 18.04 -9.55
N VAL A 336 5.63 18.98 -10.25
CA VAL A 336 4.23 18.88 -10.61
C VAL A 336 4.12 18.34 -12.03
N LEU A 337 3.41 17.21 -12.17
CA LEU A 337 3.07 16.56 -13.42
C LEU A 337 1.65 16.97 -13.84
N ASP A 338 1.52 18.05 -14.61
CA ASP A 338 0.23 18.59 -15.05
C ASP A 338 -0.24 17.88 -16.33
N PHE A 339 -1.23 17.01 -16.20
CA PHE A 339 -1.83 16.22 -17.26
C PHE A 339 -3.32 16.51 -17.50
N ARG A 340 -3.79 17.70 -17.12
CA ARG A 340 -5.19 18.09 -17.29
C ARG A 340 -5.58 18.21 -18.76
N ASP A 341 -4.61 18.53 -19.62
CA ASP A 341 -4.77 18.66 -21.07
C ASP A 341 -4.37 17.37 -21.82
N SER A 342 -4.33 17.43 -23.16
CA SER A 342 -3.86 16.33 -24.01
C SER A 342 -2.35 16.09 -23.96
N ARG A 343 -1.60 16.87 -23.17
CA ARG A 343 -0.15 16.78 -23.00
C ARG A 343 0.19 16.82 -21.53
N LEU A 344 1.24 16.11 -21.15
CA LEU A 344 1.83 16.20 -19.82
C LEU A 344 2.88 17.31 -19.80
N TYR A 345 2.80 18.19 -18.81
CA TYR A 345 3.82 19.19 -18.52
C TYR A 345 4.49 18.87 -17.20
N VAL A 346 5.81 18.79 -17.19
CA VAL A 346 6.61 18.68 -15.96
C VAL A 346 6.97 20.10 -15.53
N ARG A 347 6.61 20.46 -14.30
CA ARG A 347 6.98 21.75 -13.69
C ARG A 347 7.82 21.46 -12.46
N SER A 348 9.06 21.93 -12.45
CA SER A 348 9.90 21.85 -11.26
C SER A 348 9.25 22.65 -10.12
N ASP A 349 9.27 22.10 -8.92
CA ASP A 349 8.87 22.82 -7.71
C ASP A 349 9.96 23.85 -7.34
N SER A 350 10.08 24.91 -8.14
CA SER A 350 11.00 26.02 -7.84
C SER A 350 10.38 26.95 -6.79
N ALA A 351 10.26 26.44 -5.57
CA ALA A 351 9.96 27.21 -4.36
C ALA A 351 11.07 27.06 -3.31
N VAL A 352 12.31 26.80 -3.71
CA VAL A 352 13.47 27.20 -2.91
C VAL A 352 13.92 28.56 -3.44
N PRO A 353 13.73 29.68 -2.72
CA PRO A 353 14.31 30.94 -3.14
C PRO A 353 15.83 30.73 -3.31
N PRO A 354 16.49 31.31 -4.33
CA PRO A 354 17.93 31.23 -4.42
C PRO A 354 18.48 31.72 -3.08
N MET A 355 19.21 30.81 -2.41
CA MET A 355 19.92 31.12 -1.19
C MET A 355 20.66 32.43 -1.44
N PRO A 356 20.49 33.48 -0.60
CA PRO A 356 21.14 34.74 -0.87
C PRO A 356 22.63 34.42 -1.00
N GLU A 357 23.20 34.74 -2.16
CA GLU A 357 24.64 34.59 -2.35
C GLU A 357 25.31 35.22 -1.13
N PRO A 358 26.31 34.53 -0.53
CA PRO A 358 26.93 35.03 0.68
C PRO A 358 27.43 36.44 0.37
N SER A 359 26.72 37.42 0.92
CA SER A 359 27.08 38.82 0.84
C SER A 359 28.48 38.92 1.41
N THR A 360 29.47 39.10 0.54
CA THR A 360 30.83 39.45 0.88
C THR A 360 30.77 40.69 1.76
N SER A 361 30.79 40.47 3.07
CA SER A 361 30.98 41.54 4.03
C SER A 361 32.46 41.94 3.98
N PRO A 362 32.77 43.25 3.92
CA PRO A 362 34.13 43.70 3.73
C PRO A 362 34.99 43.40 4.97
N SER A 363 36.25 43.02 4.72
CA SER A 363 37.29 42.97 5.76
C SER A 363 37.55 44.36 6.36
N PRO A 364 37.99 44.43 7.63
CA PRO A 364 38.08 45.67 8.40
C PRO A 364 39.28 46.51 7.93
N SER A 365 39.02 47.71 7.43
CA SER A 365 40.03 48.74 7.25
C SER A 365 40.13 49.59 8.51
N GLU A 366 41.34 49.70 9.02
CA GLU A 366 41.77 50.50 10.16
C GLU A 366 41.35 51.98 10.02
N ASP A 367 40.80 52.53 11.10
CA ASP A 367 40.70 53.98 11.34
C ASP A 367 42.05 54.43 11.92
N PRO A 368 42.58 55.61 11.53
CA PRO A 368 42.14 56.82 12.22
C PRO A 368 42.13 58.09 11.33
N ASP A 369 41.24 59.06 11.61
CA ASP A 369 41.60 60.34 12.27
C ASP A 369 40.45 61.38 12.17
N SER A 370 39.92 61.73 13.34
CA SER A 370 39.48 63.04 13.86
C SER A 370 38.89 64.15 12.96
N GLN A 371 37.69 64.64 13.32
CA GLN A 371 37.36 66.00 13.86
C GLN A 371 35.85 66.32 13.67
N GLU A 372 35.10 66.45 14.78
CA GLU A 372 34.55 67.71 15.37
C GLU A 372 33.43 68.39 14.52
N ALA A 373 32.32 68.94 15.02
CA ALA A 373 31.64 68.99 16.31
C ALA A 373 30.29 69.75 16.13
N GLU A 374 29.40 69.65 17.13
CA GLU A 374 28.33 70.62 17.53
C GLU A 374 27.01 70.69 16.69
N THR A 375 25.78 70.94 17.20
CA THR A 375 25.14 71.11 18.52
C THR A 375 23.60 71.06 18.35
N GLU A 376 22.87 70.26 19.15
CA GLU A 376 21.71 70.59 20.06
C GLU A 376 20.51 71.53 19.62
N PRO A 377 19.35 71.57 20.33
CA PRO A 377 18.00 71.27 19.79
C PRO A 377 16.93 72.37 20.01
N SER A 378 15.67 72.14 19.60
CA SER A 378 14.48 72.93 20.04
C SER A 378 13.18 72.13 19.81
N ARG A 379 12.44 71.63 20.83
CA ARG A 379 11.50 72.25 21.81
C ARG A 379 10.11 72.64 21.25
N SER A 380 9.07 71.94 21.76
CA SER A 380 7.59 72.10 21.62
C SER A 380 7.07 73.48 22.13
N PRO A 381 5.76 73.91 22.03
CA PRO A 381 4.53 73.19 22.49
C PRO A 381 3.13 73.53 21.85
N ASN A 382 2.11 72.73 22.25
CA ASN A 382 0.61 72.81 22.38
C ASN A 382 -0.15 74.19 22.29
N PRO A 383 -1.50 74.36 22.53
CA PRO A 383 -2.73 73.49 22.54
C PRO A 383 -4.07 74.16 22.01
N SER A 384 -5.22 73.45 22.04
CA SER A 384 -6.64 73.92 22.35
C SER A 384 -7.70 73.16 21.52
N ALA A 385 -8.97 72.92 21.90
CA ALA A 385 -9.76 72.92 23.14
C ALA A 385 -11.18 72.39 22.76
N SER A 386 -11.87 71.68 23.66
CA SER A 386 -13.33 71.34 23.60
C SER A 386 -14.21 72.59 23.93
N PRO A 387 -15.58 72.60 23.99
CA PRO A 387 -16.47 71.62 24.69
C PRO A 387 -17.92 71.45 24.16
N GLY A 388 -18.70 70.52 24.75
CA GLY A 388 -20.17 70.48 24.67
C GLY A 388 -20.81 69.18 25.19
N ARG A 389 -21.79 69.27 26.09
CA ARG A 389 -22.24 68.26 27.08
C ARG A 389 -23.72 67.88 26.91
N SER A 390 -24.11 66.75 27.53
CA SER A 390 -25.44 66.32 28.04
C SER A 390 -26.23 65.34 27.15
N THR A 391 -26.91 64.28 27.61
CA THR A 391 -27.26 63.72 28.94
C THR A 391 -28.00 62.39 28.70
N ARG A 392 -27.87 61.40 29.60
CA ARG A 392 -28.95 60.73 30.36
C ARG A 392 -28.77 59.20 30.54
N SER A 393 -29.22 58.79 31.71
CA SER A 393 -29.04 57.61 32.56
C SER A 393 -30.07 56.48 32.41
N ASN A 394 -29.67 55.25 32.74
CA ASN A 394 -30.29 54.19 33.60
C ASN A 394 -29.84 52.78 33.10
N ALA A 395 -29.27 51.85 33.89
CA ALA A 395 -29.79 51.09 35.07
C ALA A 395 -30.98 50.18 34.68
N THR A 396 -31.13 48.87 34.95
CA THR A 396 -30.48 47.81 35.76
C THR A 396 -31.17 46.46 35.42
N GLU A 397 -30.55 45.31 35.80
CA GLU A 397 -31.02 43.90 36.00
C GLU A 397 -32.43 43.42 35.60
N THR A 398 -32.48 42.16 35.14
CA THR A 398 -33.38 41.02 35.54
C THR A 398 -33.12 39.88 34.52
N ASP A 399 -33.30 38.57 34.71
CA ASP A 399 -33.55 37.60 35.81
C ASP A 399 -33.70 36.25 35.06
N GLU A 400 -33.11 35.15 35.54
CA GLU A 400 -33.64 33.79 35.28
C GLU A 400 -34.84 33.57 36.24
N PRO A 401 -35.89 32.76 35.94
CA PRO A 401 -35.74 31.30 36.09
C PRO A 401 -36.73 30.34 35.34
N GLU A 402 -36.29 29.07 35.34
CA GLU A 402 -37.03 27.79 35.49
C GLU A 402 -37.73 27.04 34.33
N PRO A 403 -37.81 25.68 34.44
CA PRO A 403 -38.03 24.73 33.35
C PRO A 403 -39.47 24.19 33.31
N THR A 404 -39.80 23.42 32.26
CA THR A 404 -41.06 22.67 32.14
C THR A 404 -40.83 21.18 31.88
N GLU A 405 -41.58 20.37 32.64
CA GLU A 405 -41.68 18.90 32.65
C GLU A 405 -42.26 18.27 31.36
N SER A 406 -41.69 17.10 30.97
CA SER A 406 -42.27 15.74 30.72
C SER A 406 -43.61 15.58 29.92
N PRO A 407 -43.82 14.50 29.11
CA PRO A 407 -43.81 13.12 29.62
C PRO A 407 -43.31 11.97 28.70
N GLU A 408 -43.16 10.81 29.37
CA GLU A 408 -42.81 9.45 28.93
C GLU A 408 -43.60 8.89 27.72
N PRO A 409 -43.16 7.74 27.18
CA PRO A 409 -44.12 6.67 26.92
C PRO A 409 -43.72 5.30 27.50
N ASN A 410 -44.68 4.77 28.27
CA ASN A 410 -45.13 3.40 28.48
C ASN A 410 -44.26 2.21 28.00
N ASP A 411 -44.05 1.31 28.98
CA ASP A 411 -43.94 -0.14 28.83
C ASP A 411 -45.25 -0.80 28.34
N SER A 412 -45.05 -2.03 27.81
CA SER A 412 -45.91 -3.24 27.83
C SER A 412 -46.57 -3.78 26.53
N ASP A 413 -46.39 -5.10 26.40
CA ASP A 413 -46.98 -6.15 25.54
C ASP A 413 -46.35 -6.28 24.13
N GLU A 414 -45.74 -7.41 23.70
CA GLU A 414 -46.04 -8.85 23.90
C GLU A 414 -44.81 -9.73 23.60
#